data_AF-A0A0A1PDZ8-F1
#
_entry.id   AF-A0A0A1PDZ8-F1
#
_cell.length_a   1.000
_cell.length_b   1.000
_cell.length_c   1.000
_cell.angle_alpha   90.00
_cell.angle_beta   90.00
_cell.angle_gamma   90.00
#
_symmetry.space_group_name_H-M   'P 1'
#
loop_
_entity.id
_entity.type
_entity.pdbx_description
1 polymer ?
#
loop_
_entity_poly.entity_id
_entity_poly.type
_entity_poly.pdbx_seq_one_letter_code
_entity_poly.pdbx_strand_id
1 'polypeptide(L)'
;MITSITTFKLQKPITRDEAQRIFQSTAPKYRGVAGLLRKTYILSEDGATAGGLYLWRSRADAEALYTESWKAFVREKYGTDPSIVYFESPIVVDNVTNEILSDA
;
A
#
# COMPACT_ATOMS: atom_id res chain seq x y z
N MET A 1 -2.00 -14.37 -6.66
CA MET A 1 -2.28 -13.08 -6.04
C MET A 1 -1.53 -13.02 -4.74
N ILE A 2 -0.99 -11.85 -4.43
CA ILE A 2 -0.31 -11.62 -3.16
C ILE A 2 -0.81 -10.33 -2.53
N THR A 3 -0.76 -10.27 -1.21
CA THR A 3 -0.91 -9.04 -0.45
C THR A 3 0.46 -8.59 0.02
N SER A 4 0.77 -7.31 -0.19
CA SER A 4 1.89 -6.68 0.49
C SER A 4 1.40 -5.60 1.44
N ILE A 5 2.07 -5.52 2.60
CA ILE A 5 1.87 -4.47 3.58
C ILE A 5 3.13 -3.63 3.59
N THR A 6 2.99 -2.35 3.25
CA THR A 6 4.07 -1.38 3.42
C THR A 6 3.79 -0.52 4.64
N THR A 7 4.73 -0.40 5.56
CA THR A 7 4.61 0.49 6.72
C THR A 7 5.82 1.39 6.86
N PHE A 8 5.61 2.58 7.40
CA PHE A 8 6.67 3.52 7.76
C PHE A 8 6.24 4.29 9.00
N LYS A 9 7.17 4.45 9.94
CA LYS A 9 6.96 5.22 11.17
C LYS A 9 7.07 6.72 10.87
N LEU A 10 6.03 7.46 11.21
CA LEU A 10 6.03 8.91 11.05
C LEU A 10 6.88 9.56 12.16
N GLN A 11 7.53 10.67 11.82
CA GLN A 11 8.32 11.45 12.80
C GLN A 11 7.45 11.97 13.95
N LYS A 12 6.18 12.24 13.67
CA LYS A 12 5.15 12.59 14.65
C LYS A 12 3.83 11.92 14.28
N PRO A 13 3.00 11.55 15.27
CA PRO A 13 1.65 11.09 14.99
C PRO A 13 0.85 12.12 14.20
N ILE A 14 -0.04 11.64 13.33
CA ILE A 14 -0.98 12.47 12.59
C ILE A 14 -2.40 11.98 12.78
N THR A 15 -3.35 12.89 12.59
CA THR A 15 -4.78 12.56 12.57
C THR A 15 -5.18 11.85 11.28
N ARG A 16 -6.33 11.17 11.31
CA ARG A 16 -6.93 10.57 10.10
C ARG A 16 -7.16 11.58 8.98
N ASP A 17 -7.55 12.80 9.31
CA ASP A 17 -7.83 13.86 8.33
C ASP A 17 -6.55 14.38 7.67
N GLU A 18 -5.48 14.56 8.45
CA GLU A 18 -4.15 14.88 7.91
C GLU A 18 -3.65 13.77 7.00
N ALA A 19 -3.79 12.51 7.44
CA ALA A 19 -3.43 11.34 6.65
C ALA A 19 -4.19 11.31 5.31
N GLN A 20 -5.51 11.54 5.33
CA GLN A 20 -6.33 11.59 4.12
C GLN A 20 -5.83 12.65 3.12
N ARG A 21 -5.54 13.88 3.58
CA ARG A 21 -5.00 14.94 2.72
C ARG A 21 -3.64 14.56 2.13
N ILE A 22 -2.75 14.00 2.95
CA ILE A 22 -1.43 13.54 2.50
C ILE A 22 -1.58 12.42 1.47
N PHE A 23 -2.45 11.44 1.72
CA PHE A 23 -2.64 10.29 0.84
C PHE A 23 -3.28 10.65 -0.48
N GLN A 24 -4.21 11.62 -0.51
CA GLN A 24 -4.77 12.17 -1.76
C GLN A 24 -3.68 12.71 -2.70
N SER A 25 -2.60 13.32 -2.18
CA SER A 25 -1.48 13.79 -3.01
C SER A 25 -0.67 12.67 -3.67
N THR A 26 -0.76 11.44 -3.15
CA THR A 26 0.03 10.29 -3.64
C THR A 26 -0.80 9.24 -4.37
N ALA A 27 -2.11 9.17 -4.09
CA ALA A 27 -3.01 8.18 -4.68
C ALA A 27 -2.97 8.15 -6.22
N PRO A 28 -2.87 9.29 -6.94
CA PRO A 28 -2.76 9.27 -8.39
C PRO A 28 -1.57 8.46 -8.94
N LYS A 29 -0.45 8.37 -8.19
CA LYS A 29 0.74 7.60 -8.60
C LYS A 29 0.49 6.09 -8.72
N TYR A 30 -0.53 5.58 -8.03
CA TYR A 30 -0.83 4.15 -7.99
C TYR A 30 -1.96 3.77 -8.96
N ARG A 31 -2.62 4.75 -9.58
CA ARG A 31 -3.64 4.49 -10.59
C ARG A 31 -2.97 3.96 -11.86
N GLY A 32 -3.42 2.80 -12.35
CA GLY A 32 -2.90 2.20 -13.58
C GLY A 32 -1.55 1.50 -13.44
N VAL A 33 -1.02 1.34 -12.22
CA VAL A 33 0.16 0.50 -11.99
C VAL A 33 -0.15 -0.93 -12.43
N ALA A 34 0.68 -1.47 -13.32
CA ALA A 34 0.51 -2.83 -13.83
C ALA A 34 0.47 -3.85 -12.68
N GLY A 35 -0.48 -4.79 -12.75
CA GLY A 35 -0.65 -5.83 -11.74
C GLY A 35 -1.22 -5.39 -10.38
N LEU A 36 -1.32 -4.08 -10.09
CA LEU A 36 -1.94 -3.60 -8.85
C LEU A 36 -3.47 -3.67 -8.98
N LEU A 37 -4.09 -4.55 -8.18
CA LEU A 37 -5.54 -4.75 -8.17
C LEU A 37 -6.25 -3.78 -7.22
N ARG A 38 -5.67 -3.58 -6.02
CA ARG A 38 -6.23 -2.68 -5.00
C ARG A 38 -5.13 -2.11 -4.14
N LYS A 39 -5.29 -0.85 -3.74
CA LYS A 39 -4.49 -0.23 -2.69
C LYS A 39 -5.40 0.42 -1.64
N THR A 40 -5.17 0.09 -0.39
CA THR A 40 -5.81 0.75 0.76
C THR A 40 -4.73 1.47 1.56
N TYR A 41 -4.87 2.77 1.75
CA TYR A 41 -4.00 3.52 2.66
C TYR A 41 -4.39 3.22 4.11
N ILE A 42 -3.40 3.05 4.97
CA ILE A 42 -3.60 2.74 6.39
C ILE A 42 -2.86 3.74 7.26
N LEU A 43 -3.44 4.00 8.42
CA LEU A 43 -2.85 4.74 9.53
C LEU A 43 -3.14 3.93 10.80
N SER A 44 -2.15 3.76 11.66
CA SER A 44 -2.35 3.13 12.96
C SER A 44 -3.27 3.97 13.84
N GLU A 45 -3.91 3.32 14.81
CA GLU A 45 -4.85 3.98 15.72
C GLU A 45 -4.21 5.15 16.49
N ASP A 46 -2.94 5.02 16.88
CA ASP A 46 -2.14 6.05 17.54
C ASP A 46 -1.60 7.13 16.58
N GLY A 47 -1.85 7.01 15.28
CA GLY A 47 -1.37 7.93 14.25
C GLY A 47 0.12 7.87 13.94
N ALA A 48 0.90 6.99 14.60
CA ALA A 48 2.37 6.98 14.51
C ALA A 48 2.92 6.18 13.32
N THR A 49 2.12 5.29 12.72
CA THR A 49 2.52 4.46 11.59
C THR A 49 1.55 4.66 10.44
N ALA A 50 2.07 4.97 9.26
CA ALA A 50 1.30 5.04 8.04
C ALA A 50 1.79 4.00 7.03
N GLY A 51 0.98 3.74 6.01
CA GLY A 51 1.31 2.68 5.09
C GLY A 51 0.29 2.44 3.98
N GLY A 52 0.38 1.26 3.40
CA GLY A 52 -0.58 0.77 2.44
C GLY A 52 -0.67 -0.75 2.45
N LEU A 53 -1.89 -1.24 2.25
CA LEU A 53 -2.18 -2.62 1.89
C LEU A 53 -2.37 -2.66 0.38
N TYR A 54 -1.70 -3.60 -0.29
CA TYR A 54 -1.75 -3.72 -1.73
C TYR A 54 -2.10 -5.16 -2.08
N LEU A 55 -3.11 -5.33 -2.93
CA LEU A 55 -3.43 -6.59 -3.55
C LEU A 55 -2.85 -6.58 -4.97
N TRP A 56 -2.01 -7.57 -5.27
CA TRP A 56 -1.31 -7.70 -6.55
C TRP A 56 -1.70 -8.99 -7.26
N ARG A 57 -1.66 -8.97 -8.59
CA ARG A 57 -1.76 -10.20 -9.40
C ARG A 57 -0.61 -11.17 -9.08
N SER A 58 0.62 -10.66 -9.01
CA SER A 58 1.80 -11.49 -8.77
C SER A 58 2.87 -10.79 -7.91
N ARG A 59 3.82 -11.59 -7.43
CA ARG A 59 5.05 -11.11 -6.76
C ARG A 59 5.90 -10.23 -7.67
N ALA A 60 6.03 -10.59 -8.94
CA ALA A 60 6.81 -9.84 -9.91
C ALA A 60 6.23 -8.43 -10.15
N ASP A 61 4.90 -8.30 -10.22
CA ASP A 61 4.24 -6.99 -10.36
C ASP A 61 4.50 -6.09 -9.15
N ALA A 62 4.47 -6.65 -7.94
CA ALA A 62 4.77 -5.91 -6.72
C ALA A 62 6.22 -5.43 -6.69
N GLU A 63 7.18 -6.31 -7.02
CA GLU A 63 8.61 -6.00 -7.03
C GLU A 63 8.98 -4.99 -8.12
N ALA A 64 8.25 -4.97 -9.25
CA ALA A 64 8.38 -3.95 -10.27
C ALA A 64 8.01 -2.54 -9.77
N LEU A 65 7.13 -2.41 -8.77
CA LEU A 65 6.85 -1.15 -8.09
C LEU A 65 7.90 -0.84 -7.01
N TYR A 66 8.23 -1.81 -6.16
CA TYR A 66 9.03 -1.63 -4.94
C TYR A 66 10.54 -1.52 -5.19
N THR A 67 10.89 -0.68 -6.15
CA THR A 67 12.27 -0.35 -6.52
C THR A 67 12.93 0.59 -5.51
N GLU A 68 14.25 0.76 -5.63
CA GLU A 68 14.99 1.75 -4.82
C GLU A 68 14.47 3.18 -5.01
N SER A 69 13.99 3.53 -6.21
CA SER A 69 13.38 4.86 -6.45
C SER A 69 12.08 5.04 -5.67
N TRP A 70 11.28 3.98 -5.54
CA TRP A 70 10.08 4.00 -4.71
C TRP A 70 10.44 4.13 -3.22
N LYS A 71 11.44 3.39 -2.73
CA LYS A 71 11.90 3.49 -1.34
C LYS A 71 12.43 4.89 -1.03
N ALA A 72 13.21 5.47 -1.95
CA ALA A 72 13.71 6.83 -1.83
C ALA A 72 12.57 7.85 -1.77
N PHE A 73 11.54 7.71 -2.62
CA PHE A 73 10.36 8.57 -2.57
C PHE A 73 9.61 8.48 -1.23
N VAL A 74 9.45 7.28 -0.67
CA VAL A 74 8.83 7.12 0.65
C VAL A 74 9.69 7.77 1.73
N ARG A 75 11.01 7.54 1.71
CA ARG A 75 11.96 8.13 2.66
C ARG A 75 11.94 9.65 2.62
N GLU A 76 11.97 10.24 1.42
CA GLU A 76 11.89 11.69 1.24
C GLU A 76 10.57 12.26 1.78
N LYS A 77 9.45 11.57 1.54
CA LYS A 77 8.13 12.07 1.95
C LYS A 77 7.85 11.92 3.44
N TYR A 78 8.32 10.85 4.08
CA TYR A 78 7.94 10.49 5.45
C TYR A 78 9.10 10.46 6.45
N GLY A 79 10.33 10.66 5.99
CA GLY A 79 11.52 10.74 6.84
C GLY A 79 12.01 9.39 7.40
N THR A 80 11.51 8.27 6.87
CA THR A 80 11.94 6.93 7.30
C THR A 80 11.86 5.92 6.16
N ASP A 81 12.57 4.81 6.33
CA ASP A 81 12.52 3.70 5.40
C ASP A 81 11.21 2.92 5.49
N PRO A 82 10.60 2.55 4.36
CA PRO A 82 9.48 1.62 4.37
C PRO A 82 9.94 0.20 4.73
N SER A 83 9.14 -0.46 5.57
CA SER A 83 9.11 -1.92 5.67
C SER A 83 8.10 -2.48 4.67
N ILE A 84 8.39 -3.66 4.10
CA ILE A 84 7.49 -4.38 3.20
C ILE A 84 7.40 -5.82 3.65
N VAL A 85 6.19 -6.31 3.89
CA VAL A 85 5.92 -7.71 4.19
C VAL A 85 4.98 -8.27 3.13
N TYR A 86 5.21 -9.50 2.70
CA TYR A 86 4.44 -10.18 1.65
C TYR A 86 3.68 -11.38 2.21
N PHE A 87 2.49 -11.61 1.67
CA PHE A 87 1.60 -12.72 2.02
C PHE A 87 1.01 -13.30 0.73
N GLU A 88 0.90 -14.61 0.65
CA GLU A 88 0.06 -15.25 -0.36
C GLU A 88 -1.41 -14.90 -0.11
N SER A 89 -2.18 -14.67 -1.16
CA SER A 89 -3.59 -14.28 -1.06
C SER A 89 -4.42 -15.10 -2.05
N PRO A 90 -4.62 -16.40 -1.78
CA PRO A 90 -5.24 -17.32 -2.73
C PRO A 90 -6.72 -17.02 -2.99
N ILE A 91 -7.40 -16.34 -2.05
CA ILE A 91 -8.81 -15.96 -2.15
C ILE A 91 -9.01 -14.54 -1.63
N VAL A 92 -9.82 -13.76 -2.33
CA VAL A 92 -10.32 -12.45 -1.90
C VAL A 92 -11.83 -12.41 -2.01
N VAL A 93 -12.49 -12.01 -0.94
CA VAL A 93 -13.94 -11.76 -0.94
C VAL A 93 -14.17 -10.27 -1.21
N ASP A 94 -14.86 -9.95 -2.30
CA ASP A 94 -15.19 -8.57 -2.66
C ASP A 94 -16.71 -8.33 -2.64
N ASN A 95 -17.20 -7.79 -1.52
CA ASN A 95 -18.62 -7.46 -1.37
C ASN A 95 -19.06 -6.25 -2.21
N VAL A 96 -18.13 -5.43 -2.74
CA VAL A 96 -18.48 -4.26 -3.57
C VAL A 96 -18.90 -4.72 -4.96
N THR A 97 -18.18 -5.70 -5.52
CA THR A 97 -18.50 -6.29 -6.83
C THR A 97 -19.33 -7.57 -6.71
N ASN A 98 -19.52 -8.09 -5.48
CA ASN A 98 -20.15 -9.39 -5.20
C ASN A 98 -19.41 -10.56 -5.86
N GLU A 99 -18.08 -10.55 -5.76
CA GLU A 99 -17.18 -11.52 -6.37
C GLU A 99 -16.30 -12.22 -5.34
N ILE A 100 -15.88 -13.44 -5.67
CA ILE A 100 -14.75 -14.12 -5.02
C ILE A 100 -13.62 -14.17 -6.07
N LEU A 101 -12.51 -13.49 -5.78
CA LEU A 101 -11.34 -13.51 -6.64
C LEU A 101 -10.39 -14.63 -6.19
N SER A 102 -9.86 -15.36 -7.14
CA SER A 102 -8.83 -16.36 -6.93
C SER A 102 -7.79 -16.27 -8.04
N ASP A 103 -6.66 -16.95 -7.82
CA ASP A 103 -5.63 -17.17 -8.84
C ASP A 103 -6.16 -18.21 -9.82
N ALA A 104 -7.00 -17.81 -10.76
CA ALA A 104 -7.42 -18.68 -11.85
C ALA A 104 -6.20 -19.07 -12.71
#